data_AF-A0A6B3BPU3-F1
#
_entry.id   AF-A0A6B3BPU3-F1
#
_cell.length_a   1.000
_cell.length_b   1.000
_cell.length_c   1.000
_cell.angle_alpha   90.00
_cell.angle_beta   90.00
_cell.angle_gamma   90.00
#
_symmetry.space_group_name_H-M   'P 1'
#
loop_
_entity.id
_entity.type
_entity.pdbx_description
1 polymer ?
#
loop_
_entity_poly.entity_id
_entity_poly.type
_entity_poly.pdbx_seq_one_letter_code
_entity_poly.pdbx_strand_id
1 'polypeptide(L)' 'MNHSPPTGRPSSSDRGVPCQGPYGGRQEDPGMSCPDVARFEIVRHDHSALLVCPVHLGPSLLMADRVLWPPQICLIG' A
#
# COMPACT_ATOMS: atom_id res chain seq x y z
N MET A 1 -30.96 1.94 -28.25
CA MET A 1 -30.75 2.61 -26.95
C MET A 1 -29.39 2.14 -26.45
N ASN A 2 -28.34 2.93 -26.69
CA ASN A 2 -26.95 2.55 -26.42
C ASN A 2 -26.52 3.26 -25.13
N HIS A 3 -26.42 2.53 -24.02
CA HIS A 3 -25.79 3.05 -22.80
C HIS A 3 -24.30 2.70 -22.84
N SER A 4 -23.46 3.68 -23.16
CA SER A 4 -22.03 3.60 -22.90
C SER A 4 -21.79 3.90 -21.41
N PRO A 5 -21.00 3.11 -20.67
CA PRO A 5 -20.69 3.43 -19.28
C PRO A 5 -19.72 4.62 -19.22
N PRO A 6 -19.80 5.45 -18.18
CA PRO A 6 -18.87 6.56 -18.02
C PRO A 6 -17.46 6.03 -17.78
N THR A 7 -16.55 6.30 -18.72
CA THR A 7 -15.09 6.18 -18.56
C THR A 7 -14.58 7.26 -17.63
N GLY A 8 -14.99 7.20 -16.36
CA GLY A 8 -14.35 7.93 -15.28
C GLY A 8 -13.05 7.23 -14.91
N ARG A 9 -11.96 7.49 -15.65
CA ARG A 9 -10.62 7.36 -15.04
C ARG A 9 -10.48 8.57 -14.10
N PRO A 10 -10.43 8.40 -12.76
CA PRO A 10 -10.08 9.52 -11.91
C PRO A 10 -8.69 10.02 -12.31
N SER A 11 -8.65 11.31 -12.60
CA SER A 11 -7.50 12.08 -13.03
C SER A 11 -6.32 11.87 -12.08
N SER A 12 -5.19 11.45 -12.64
CA SER A 12 -3.92 11.20 -11.97
C SER A 12 -3.26 12.52 -11.56
N SER A 13 -3.51 13.02 -10.35
CA SER A 13 -2.58 13.90 -9.62
C SER A 13 -2.98 14.11 -8.15
N ASP A 14 -3.47 13.08 -7.47
CA ASP A 14 -3.29 12.99 -6.01
C ASP A 14 -1.99 12.23 -5.80
N ARG A 15 -0.89 12.96 -5.55
CA ARG A 15 0.46 12.36 -5.44
C ARG A 15 0.61 11.75 -4.03
N GLY A 16 -0.30 10.84 -3.69
CA GLY A 16 -0.32 10.12 -2.43
C GLY A 16 0.94 9.25 -2.28
N VAL A 17 1.21 8.83 -1.04
CA VAL A 17 2.41 8.06 -0.74
C VAL A 17 2.32 6.68 -1.42
N PRO A 18 3.34 6.25 -2.19
CA PRO A 18 3.28 4.98 -2.89
C PRO A 18 3.28 3.80 -1.92
N CYS A 19 2.57 2.75 -2.30
CA CYS A 19 2.62 1.47 -1.60
C CYS A 19 4.05 0.90 -1.62
N GLN A 20 4.52 0.48 -0.45
CA GLN A 20 5.86 -0.12 -0.28
C GLN A 20 5.88 -1.64 -0.51
N GLY A 21 4.73 -2.22 -0.88
CA GLY A 21 4.59 -3.65 -1.17
C GLY A 21 4.69 -4.55 0.08
N PRO A 22 4.60 -5.88 -0.13
CA PRO A 22 4.42 -6.85 0.96
C PRO A 22 5.64 -7.03 1.86
N TYR A 23 6.83 -6.63 1.39
CA TYR A 23 8.11 -6.81 2.12
C TYR A 23 8.65 -5.51 2.72
N GLY A 24 7.92 -4.40 2.62
CA GLY A 24 8.31 -3.16 3.28
C GLY A 24 9.28 -2.26 2.54
N GLY A 25 9.21 -2.23 1.20
CA GLY A 25 9.96 -1.28 0.38
C GLY A 25 11.44 -1.60 0.25
N ARG A 26 11.84 -2.86 0.48
CA ARG A 26 13.19 -3.35 0.15
C ARG A 26 13.34 -3.34 -1.37
N GLN A 27 13.77 -2.19 -1.86
CA GLN A 27 13.83 -1.81 -3.26
C GLN A 27 15.07 -2.46 -3.88
N GLU A 28 14.97 -3.72 -4.28
CA GLU A 28 16.01 -4.37 -5.09
C GLU A 28 15.49 -4.87 -6.44
N ASP A 29 14.16 -5.02 -6.60
CA ASP A 29 13.56 -5.37 -7.89
C ASP A 29 12.61 -4.26 -8.42
N PRO A 30 13.09 -3.40 -9.34
CA PRO A 30 12.29 -2.35 -9.97
C PRO A 30 11.06 -2.87 -10.75
N GLY A 31 11.00 -4.17 -11.06
CA GLY A 31 9.86 -4.81 -11.72
C GLY A 31 8.65 -5.08 -10.82
N MET A 32 8.77 -4.85 -9.51
CA MET A 32 7.74 -5.23 -8.52
C MET A 32 7.22 -4.04 -7.69
N SER A 33 7.48 -2.80 -8.13
CA SER A 33 6.91 -1.61 -7.49
C SER A 33 5.40 -1.56 -7.71
N CYS A 34 4.62 -1.58 -6.63
CA CYS A 34 3.17 -1.47 -6.68
C CYS A 34 2.77 -0.05 -7.13
N PRO A 35 1.94 0.11 -8.18
CA PRO A 35 1.54 1.42 -8.68
C PRO A 35 0.47 2.11 -7.81
N ASP A 36 -0.08 1.40 -6.82
CA ASP A 36 -1.17 1.89 -5.99
C ASP A 36 -0.70 2.81 -4.86
N VAL A 37 -1.60 3.68 -4.41
CA VAL A 37 -1.39 4.57 -3.27
C VAL A 37 -1.63 3.81 -1.96
N ALA A 38 -0.77 4.07 -0.98
CA ALA A 38 -0.94 3.55 0.37
C ALA A 38 -2.20 4.14 1.04
N ARG A 39 -2.96 3.27 1.70
CA ARG A 39 -4.15 3.64 2.50
C ARG A 39 -4.05 3.15 3.93
N PHE A 40 -3.02 2.37 4.24
CA PHE A 40 -2.77 1.86 5.58
C PHE A 40 -1.33 2.12 5.99
N GLU A 41 -1.17 2.40 7.27
CA GLU A 41 0.10 2.44 7.97
C GLU A 41 0.14 1.27 8.98
N ILE A 42 1.20 0.46 8.91
CA ILE A 42 1.45 -0.67 9.82
C ILE A 42 2.68 -0.33 10.67
N VAL A 43 2.51 -0.32 11.99
CA VAL A 43 3.61 -0.02 12.92
C VAL A 43 4.61 -1.17 12.96
N ARG A 44 5.90 -0.83 13.00
CA ARG A 44 7.02 -1.79 13.08
C ARG A 44 7.93 -1.48 14.27
N HIS A 45 8.51 -2.53 14.87
CA HIS A 45 9.48 -2.40 15.96
C HIS A 45 10.83 -1.87 15.44
N ASP A 46 11.34 -0.79 16.04
CA ASP A 46 12.59 -0.12 15.66
C ASP A 46 12.72 0.16 14.15
N HIS A 47 11.62 0.45 13.47
CA HIS A 47 11.61 0.74 12.04
C HIS A 47 10.51 1.75 11.70
N SER A 48 10.69 2.52 10.63
CA SER A 48 9.63 3.35 10.06
C SER A 48 8.38 2.50 9.78
N ALA A 49 7.19 3.08 9.96
CA ALA A 49 5.97 2.39 9.65
C ALA A 49 5.90 1.99 8.17
N LEU A 50 5.18 0.91 7.90
CA LEU A 50 5.02 0.34 6.56
C LEU A 50 3.72 0.87 5.94
N LEU A 51 3.84 1.56 4.82
CA LEU A 51 2.76 2.17 4.06
C LEU A 51 2.32 1.26 2.91
N VAL A 52 1.08 0.78 2.93
CA VAL A 52 0.59 -0.22 1.97
C VAL A 52 -0.80 0.08 1.45
N CYS A 53 -1.06 -0.34 0.22
CA CYS A 53 -2.40 -0.32 -0.37
C CYS A 53 -3.27 -1.46 0.19
N PRO A 54 -4.60 -1.43 0.01
CA PRO A 54 -5.50 -2.48 0.50
C PRO A 54 -5.12 -3.90 0.04
N VAL A 55 -4.60 -4.05 -1.19
CA VAL A 55 -4.17 -5.35 -1.74
C VAL A 55 -3.00 -5.93 -0.96
N HIS A 56 -2.05 -5.10 -0.54
CA HIS A 56 -0.85 -5.55 0.13
C HIS A 56 -0.96 -5.58 1.65
N LEU A 57 -2.07 -5.15 2.25
CA LEU A 57 -2.25 -5.17 3.71
C LEU A 57 -2.07 -6.57 4.30
N GLY A 58 -2.85 -7.56 3.84
CA GLY A 58 -2.77 -8.94 4.32
C GLY A 58 -1.38 -9.56 4.15
N PRO A 59 -0.81 -9.56 2.93
CA PRO A 59 0.55 -10.02 2.70
C PRO A 59 1.59 -9.33 3.57
N SER A 60 1.49 -8.02 3.80
CA SER A 60 2.45 -7.28 4.61
C SER A 60 2.43 -7.68 6.08
N LEU A 61 1.25 -7.95 6.64
CA LEU A 61 1.13 -8.43 8.02
C LEU A 61 1.80 -9.79 8.24
N LEU A 62 2.00 -10.56 7.17
CA LEU A 62 2.62 -11.89 7.21
C LEU A 62 4.10 -11.87 6.81
N MET A 63 4.48 -11.03 5.85
CA MET A 63 5.77 -11.10 5.16
C MET A 63 6.71 -9.95 5.52
N ALA A 64 6.19 -8.82 6.01
CA ALA A 64 7.05 -7.69 6.34
C ALA A 64 7.75 -7.92 7.67
N ASP A 65 9.03 -7.58 7.71
CA ASP A 65 9.82 -7.68 8.92
C ASP A 65 9.32 -6.74 10.01
N ARG A 66 9.42 -7.19 11.27
CA ARG A 66 9.23 -6.38 12.48
C ARG A 66 7.83 -5.80 12.67
N VAL A 67 6.81 -6.32 12.00
CA VAL A 67 5.40 -5.98 12.29
C VAL A 67 5.07 -6.36 13.75
N LEU A 68 4.45 -5.45 14.49
CA LEU A 68 4.05 -5.70 15.88
C LEU A 68 2.94 -6.76 15.97
N TRP A 69 2.92 -7.54 17.06
CA TRP A 69 1.83 -8.44 17.42
C TRP A 69 1.30 -8.11 18.83
N PRO A 70 0.00 -7.75 19.00
CA PRO A 70 -1.02 -7.59 17.96
C PRO A 70 -0.71 -6.47 16.95
N PRO A 71 -1.14 -6.61 15.68
CA PRO A 71 -0.85 -5.62 14.65
C PRO A 71 -1.55 -4.30 14.95
N GLN A 72 -0.77 -3.23 14.91
CA GLN A 72 -1.26 -1.86 14.99
C GLN A 72 -1.34 -1.30 13.57
N ILE A 73 -2.57 -1.05 13.12
CA ILE A 73 -2.88 -0.64 11.75
C ILE A 73 -3.73 0.63 11.82
N CYS A 74 -3.33 1.65 11.08
CA CYS A 74 -4.09 2.88 10.91
C CYS A 74 -4.53 3.04 9.46
N LEU A 75 -5.77 3.47 9.24
CA LEU A 75 -6.22 3.95 7.94
C LEU A 75 -5.68 5.38 7.74
N ILE A 76 -5.05 5.63 6.60
CA ILE A 76 -4.45 6.92 6.25
C ILE A 76 -5.06 7.45 4.94
N GLY A 77 -5.23 8.76 4.85
CA GLY A 77 -5.87 9.45 3.73
C GLY A 77 -5.82 10.96 3.92
#